data_AF-A0A351A411-F1
#
_entry.id   AF-A0A351A411-F1
#
_cell.length_a   1.000
_cell.length_b   1.000
_cell.length_c   1.000
_cell.angle_alpha   90.00
_cell.angle_beta   90.00
_cell.angle_gamma   90.00
#
_symmetry.space_group_name_H-M   'P 1'
#
loop_
_entity.id
_entity.type
_entity.pdbx_description
1 polymer ?
#
loop_
_entity_poly.entity_id
_entity_poly.type
_entity_poly.pdbx_seq_one_letter_code
_entity_poly.pdbx_strand_id
1 'polypeptide(L)' 'MRELRPLVMHLVYSFDVGGLENGVVNLINRMPPERYRHTVVALTRCAEGFCERIRREDVGF' A
#
# COMPACT_ATOMS: atom_id res chain seq x y z
N MET A 1 2.57 7.39 22.42
CA MET A 1 2.57 5.91 22.49
C MET A 1 3.15 5.38 21.19
N ARG A 2 4.12 4.47 21.25
CA ARG A 2 4.72 3.91 20.03
C ARG A 2 3.69 2.98 19.40
N GLU A 3 3.29 3.25 18.17
CA GLU A 3 2.38 2.35 17.48
C GLU A 3 3.10 1.02 17.23
N LEU A 4 2.60 -0.05 17.87
CA LEU A 4 3.30 -1.34 17.95
C LEU A 4 3.28 -2.11 16.62
N ARG A 5 2.38 -1.74 15.71
CA ARG A 5 2.27 -2.33 14.37
C ARG A 5 3.43 -1.82 13.49
N PRO A 6 4.32 -2.69 12.98
CA PRO A 6 5.32 -2.29 12.00
C PRO A 6 4.69 -1.62 10.78
N LEU A 7 5.37 -0.60 10.27
CA LEU A 7 5.03 0.04 9.01
C LEU A 7 5.80 -0.66 7.88
N VAL A 8 5.07 -1.21 6.92
CA VAL A 8 5.63 -1.77 5.68
C VAL A 8 5.48 -0.72 4.59
N MET A 9 6.59 -0.14 4.16
CA MET A 9 6.64 0.84 3.08
C MET A 9 6.92 0.15 1.74
N HIS A 10 6.01 0.30 0.78
CA HIS A 10 6.16 -0.22 -0.57
C HIS A 10 6.70 0.89 -1.47
N LEU A 11 8.02 0.94 -1.66
CA LEU A 11 8.65 1.89 -2.58
C LEU A 11 8.67 1.31 -3.99
N VAL A 12 7.98 1.96 -4.92
CA VAL A 12 7.89 1.56 -6.33
C VAL A 12 8.24 2.71 -7.24
N TYR A 13 8.61 2.42 -8.49
CA TYR A 13 8.85 3.48 -9.48
C TYR A 13 7.55 4.21 -9.85
N SER A 14 6.48 3.47 -10.16
CA SER A 14 5.13 3.96 -10.40
C SER A 14 4.11 3.00 -9.82
N PHE A 15 3.01 3.49 -9.27
CA PHE A 15 1.91 2.66 -8.78
C PHE A 15 0.68 2.88 -9.68
N ASP A 16 0.64 2.17 -10.81
CA ASP A 16 -0.33 2.46 -11.87
C ASP A 16 -0.82 1.21 -12.63
N VAL A 17 0.05 0.53 -13.39
CA VAL A 17 -0.35 -0.67 -14.15
C VAL A 17 0.75 -1.71 -14.12
N GLY A 18 0.37 -2.98 -13.96
CA GLY A 18 1.32 -4.09 -13.97
C GLY A 18 1.01 -5.19 -12.96
N GLY A 19 1.85 -6.21 -12.93
CA GLY A 19 1.70 -7.37 -12.04
C GLY A 19 2.21 -7.12 -10.61
N LEU A 20 3.24 -6.30 -10.45
CA LEU A 20 3.85 -6.02 -9.15
C LEU A 20 2.91 -5.21 -8.26
N GLU A 21 2.33 -4.15 -8.83
CA GLU A 21 1.39 -3.25 -8.17
C GLU A 21 0.15 -4.04 -7.75
N ASN A 22 -0.34 -4.95 -8.60
CA ASN A 22 -1.40 -5.90 -8.26
C ASN A 22 -1.04 -6.76 -7.04
N GLY A 23 0.21 -7.21 -6.97
CA GLY A 23 0.76 -7.93 -5.80
C GLY A 23 0.72 -7.08 -4.54
N VAL A 24 1.16 -5.82 -4.61
CA VAL A 24 1.14 -4.87 -3.49
C VAL A 24 -0.29 -4.63 -2.98
N VAL A 25 -1.25 -4.37 -3.89
CA VAL A 25 -2.67 -4.24 -3.54
C VAL A 25 -3.19 -5.49 -2.83
N ASN A 26 -2.88 -6.68 -3.35
CA ASN A 26 -3.31 -7.93 -2.76
C ASN A 26 -2.73 -8.15 -1.36
N LEU A 27 -1.46 -7.83 -1.14
CA LEU A 27 -0.81 -7.93 0.16
C LEU A 27 -1.47 -6.98 1.17
N ILE A 28 -1.58 -5.69 0.84
CA ILE A 28 -2.16 -4.68 1.73
C ILE A 28 -3.60 -5.06 2.12
N ASN A 29 -4.39 -5.51 1.15
CA ASN A 29 -5.79 -5.87 1.39
C ASN A 29 -5.99 -7.15 2.20
N ARG A 30 -4.97 -8.02 2.31
CA ARG A 30 -5.09 -9.33 2.96
C ARG A 30 -4.26 -9.47 4.23
N MET A 31 -3.25 -8.62 4.43
CA MET A 31 -2.46 -8.63 5.65
C MET A 31 -3.28 -8.10 6.84
N PRO A 32 -3.19 -8.72 8.03
CA PRO A 32 -4.04 -8.35 9.16
C PRO A 32 -3.81 -6.91 9.63
N PRO A 33 -4.85 -6.04 9.65
CA PRO A 33 -4.72 -4.64 10.02
C PRO A 33 -4.18 -4.43 11.44
N GLU A 34 -4.53 -5.30 12.37
CA GLU A 34 -4.09 -5.26 13.76
C GLU A 34 -2.60 -5.61 13.93
N ARG A 35 -1.95 -6.17 12.89
CA ARG A 35 -0.53 -6.54 12.90
C ARG A 35 0.33 -5.65 12.02
N TYR A 36 -0.22 -5.06 10.97
CA TYR A 36 0.56 -4.31 9.98
C TYR A 36 -0.12 -3.02 9.56
N ARG A 37 0.70 -1.98 9.41
CA ARG A 37 0.34 -0.74 8.71
C ARG A 37 1.11 -0.67 7.41
N HIS A 38 0.53 0.00 6.43
CA HIS A 38 1.11 0.08 5.09
C HIS A 38 1.14 1.52 4.60
N THR A 39 2.14 1.82 3.77
CA THR A 39 2.15 3.01 2.93
C THR A 39 2.76 2.63 1.59
N VAL A 40 2.25 3.21 0.52
CA VAL A 40 2.80 3.10 -0.83
C VAL A 40 3.53 4.41 -1.11
N VAL A 41 4.73 4.33 -1.67
CA VAL A 41 5.45 5.51 -2.15
C VAL A 41 5.85 5.23 -3.59
N ALA A 42 5.31 6.01 -4.51
CA ALA A 42 5.74 5.98 -5.90
C ALA A 42 6.74 7.10 -6.18
N LEU A 43 7.84 6.78 -6.84
CA LEU A 43 8.83 7.79 -7.26
C LEU A 43 8.28 8.74 -8.33
N THR A 44 7.27 8.32 -9.08
CA THR A 44 6.68 9.09 -10.18
C THR A 44 5.22 9.46 -9.92
N ARG A 45 4.33 8.48 -9.82
CA ARG A 45 2.90 8.69 -9.57
C ARG A 45 2.24 7.50 -8.86
N CYS A 46 1.26 7.83 -8.02
CA CYS A 46 0.22 6.91 -7.57
C CYS A 46 -1.03 7.19 -8.40
N ALA A 47 -1.40 6.29 -9.31
CA ALA A 47 -2.60 6.46 -10.12
C ALA A 47 -3.85 6.25 -9.27
N GLU A 48 -4.81 7.16 -9.39
CA GLU A 48 -6.05 7.17 -8.59
C GLU A 48 -6.79 5.82 -8.67
N GLY A 49 -7.00 5.30 -9.89
CA GLY A 49 -7.67 4.02 -10.10
C GLY A 49 -6.93 2.82 -9.50
N PHE A 50 -5.65 2.93 -9.15
CA PHE A 50 -4.93 1.89 -8.41
C PHE A 50 -4.97 2.08 -6.91
N CYS A 51 -4.98 3.34 -6.45
CA CYS A 51 -5.17 3.68 -5.04
C CYS A 51 -6.54 3.21 -4.54
N GLU A 52 -7.59 3.41 -5.32
CA GLU A 52 -8.96 2.98 -5.03
C GLU A 52 -9.13 1.46 -4.84
N ARG A 53 -8.19 0.66 -5.35
CA ARG A 53 -8.22 -0.80 -5.21
C ARG A 53 -7.75 -1.25 -3.83
N ILE A 54 -7.11 -0.38 -3.07
CA ILE A 54 -6.80 -0.61 -1.66
C ILE A 54 -8.05 -0.30 -0.84
N ARG A 55 -8.57 -1.31 -0.16
CA ARG A 55 -9.80 -1.24 0.66
C ARG A 55 -9.53 -0.85 2.11
N ARG A 56 -8.29 -0.47 2.41
CA ARG A 56 -7.81 -0.13 3.75
C ARG A 56 -7.76 1.39 3.86
N GLU A 57 -8.50 1.93 4.82
CA GLU A 57 -8.55 3.37 5.08
C GLU A 57 -7.28 3.90 5.77
N ASP A 58 -6.47 3.00 6.36
CA ASP A 58 -5.26 3.34 7.10
C ASP A 58 -3.98 3.30 6.24
N VAL A 59 -4.08 3.56 4.93
CA VAL A 59 -2.96 3.51 3.97
C VAL A 59 -2.72 4.87 3.34
N GLY A 60 -1.48 5.36 3.45
CA GLY A 60 -1.01 6.56 2.75
C GLY A 60 -0.32 6.23 1.42
N PHE A 61 -0.39 7.17 0.46
CA PHE A 61 0.15 7.08 -0.90
C PHE A 61 1.09 8.25 -1.24
#